data_AF-A0A370EJK1-F1
#
_entry.id   AF-A0A370EJK1-F1
#
_cell.length_a   1.000
_cell.length_b   1.000
_cell.length_c   1.000
_cell.angle_alpha   90.00
_cell.angle_beta   90.00
_cell.angle_gamma   90.00
#
_symmetry.space_group_name_H-M   'P 1'
#
loop_
_entity.id
_entity.type
_entity.pdbx_description
1 polymer ?
#
loop_
_entity_poly.entity_id
_entity_poly.type
_entity_poly.pdbx_seq_one_letter_code
_entity_poly.pdbx_strand_id
1 'polypeptide(L)'
;MKNIFLFLVLLGNILVQDKIPYDVTKVTTKKELNFYHTDKRGIKYKDVVYYVENDLNVITAYQQSGKLKWKVNFTEKFTSEVIGERKIRYINIDKDKLHVTYTKHDYFEIDLKTGKLFYWGSD
;
A
#
# COMPACT_ATOMS: atom_id res chain seq x y z
N MET A 1 -53.43 7.31 14.78
CA MET A 1 -52.22 7.89 14.16
C MET A 1 -51.02 7.70 15.10
N LYS A 2 -50.31 6.56 15.06
CA LYS A 2 -49.07 6.41 15.84
C LYS A 2 -48.15 5.26 15.40
N ASN A 3 -48.19 4.83 14.14
CA ASN A 3 -47.33 3.75 13.63
C ASN A 3 -46.47 4.17 12.43
N ILE A 4 -46.14 5.47 12.30
CA ILE A 4 -45.32 5.98 11.20
C ILE A 4 -43.86 6.26 11.60
N PHE A 5 -43.53 6.23 12.89
CA PHE A 5 -42.20 6.62 13.35
C PHE A 5 -41.16 5.48 13.36
N LEU A 6 -41.57 4.21 13.26
CA LEU A 6 -40.65 3.07 13.34
C LEU A 6 -40.05 2.65 11.99
N PHE A 7 -40.52 3.22 10.87
CA PHE A 7 -40.05 2.84 9.53
C PHE A 7 -38.87 3.70 9.01
N LEU A 8 -38.58 4.83 9.67
CA LEU A 8 -37.54 5.77 9.24
C LEU A 8 -36.12 5.42 9.74
N VAL A 9 -35.98 4.59 10.77
CA VAL A 9 -34.66 4.23 11.32
C VAL A 9 -34.00 3.07 10.54
N LEU A 10 -34.77 2.29 9.77
CA LEU A 10 -34.24 1.18 8.96
C LEU A 10 -33.69 1.61 7.58
N LEU A 11 -34.04 2.79 7.09
CA LEU A 11 -33.57 3.32 5.80
C LEU A 11 -32.26 4.11 5.90
N GLY A 12 -31.71 4.32 7.11
CA GLY A 12 -30.52 5.14 7.33
C GLY A 12 -29.18 4.45 7.03
N ASN A 13 -29.15 3.13 6.85
CA ASN A 13 -27.94 2.42 6.44
C ASN A 13 -27.85 2.38 4.90
N ILE A 14 -27.96 3.54 4.25
CA ILE A 14 -27.56 3.68 2.86
C ILE A 14 -26.04 3.51 2.85
N LEU A 15 -25.64 2.29 2.51
CA LEU A 15 -24.36 1.86 1.97
C LEU A 15 -23.39 3.04 1.72
N VAL A 16 -22.57 3.38 2.73
CA VAL A 16 -21.30 4.05 2.46
C VAL A 16 -20.46 3.00 1.73
N GLN A 17 -20.52 3.00 0.40
CA GLN A 17 -19.58 2.24 -0.38
C GLN A 17 -18.24 2.98 -0.25
N ASP A 18 -17.43 2.54 0.71
CA ASP A 18 -16.10 3.10 0.94
C ASP A 18 -15.38 3.13 -0.41
N LYS A 19 -15.09 4.34 -0.90
CA LYS A 19 -14.35 4.52 -2.14
C LYS A 19 -13.00 3.82 -1.98
N ILE A 20 -12.70 2.89 -2.87
CA ILE A 20 -11.40 2.22 -2.87
C ILE A 20 -10.31 3.31 -2.98
N PRO A 21 -9.36 3.39 -2.03
CA PRO A 21 -8.44 4.52 -1.92
C PRO A 21 -7.27 4.46 -2.92
N TYR A 22 -7.25 3.45 -3.78
CA TYR A 22 -6.20 3.23 -4.78
C TYR A 22 -6.81 2.98 -6.16
N ASP A 23 -6.02 3.22 -7.21
CA ASP A 23 -6.42 2.96 -8.59
C ASP A 23 -6.30 1.45 -8.88
N VAL A 24 -7.45 0.79 -8.95
CA VAL A 24 -7.55 -0.66 -9.21
C VAL A 24 -6.94 -1.06 -10.56
N THR A 25 -6.90 -0.17 -11.55
CA THR A 25 -6.34 -0.46 -12.88
C THR A 25 -4.81 -0.55 -12.85
N LYS A 26 -4.18 0.06 -11.84
CA LYS A 26 -2.73 0.02 -11.59
C LYS A 26 -2.31 -1.12 -10.69
N VAL A 27 -3.21 -2.03 -10.34
CA VAL A 27 -2.91 -3.23 -9.55
C VAL A 27 -2.65 -4.42 -10.48
N THR A 28 -1.62 -5.20 -10.17
CA THR A 28 -1.28 -6.46 -10.86
C THR A 28 -1.32 -7.64 -9.91
N THR A 29 -1.38 -8.85 -10.45
CA THR A 29 -1.19 -10.11 -9.71
C THR A 29 0.23 -10.66 -9.82
N LYS A 30 1.11 -10.00 -10.59
CA LYS A 30 2.55 -10.29 -10.58
C LYS A 30 3.12 -10.04 -9.19
N LYS A 31 4.20 -10.75 -8.85
CA LYS A 31 4.85 -10.62 -7.53
C LYS A 31 5.88 -9.50 -7.46
N GLU A 32 6.15 -8.80 -8.56
CA GLU A 32 7.15 -7.74 -8.61
C GLU A 32 6.73 -6.59 -9.51
N LEU A 33 7.24 -5.41 -9.19
CA LEU A 33 7.11 -4.19 -9.98
C LEU A 33 8.43 -3.44 -9.98
N ASN A 34 8.94 -3.15 -11.18
CA ASN A 34 10.03 -2.20 -11.39
C ASN A 34 9.45 -0.90 -11.95
N PHE A 35 9.47 0.16 -11.14
CA PHE A 35 8.80 1.43 -11.44
C PHE A 35 9.48 2.25 -12.53
N TYR A 36 10.65 1.83 -13.01
CA TYR A 36 11.26 2.41 -14.21
C TYR A 36 10.60 1.86 -15.51
N HIS A 37 9.96 0.69 -15.46
CA HIS A 37 9.45 -0.01 -16.64
C HIS A 37 7.93 -0.20 -16.65
N THR A 38 7.20 0.31 -15.67
CA THR A 38 5.76 0.08 -15.54
C THR A 38 5.01 1.27 -14.97
N ASP A 39 3.75 1.42 -15.40
CA ASP A 39 2.77 2.35 -14.84
C ASP A 39 1.97 1.73 -13.68
N LYS A 40 2.13 0.43 -13.43
CA LYS A 40 1.52 -0.28 -12.30
C LYS A 40 2.11 0.20 -10.99
N ARG A 41 1.30 0.11 -9.94
CA ARG A 41 1.59 0.66 -8.60
C ARG A 41 1.29 -0.31 -7.47
N GLY A 42 0.40 -1.28 -7.70
CA GLY A 42 -0.01 -2.21 -6.68
C GLY A 42 0.23 -3.66 -7.05
N ILE A 43 0.55 -4.47 -6.06
CA ILE A 43 0.53 -5.93 -6.15
C ILE A 43 -0.63 -6.43 -5.29
N LYS A 44 -1.57 -7.14 -5.91
CA LYS A 44 -2.55 -7.94 -5.18
C LYS A 44 -1.92 -9.28 -4.81
N TYR A 45 -1.88 -9.58 -3.53
CA TYR A 45 -1.42 -10.86 -3.01
C TYR A 45 -2.36 -11.34 -1.91
N LYS A 46 -3.01 -12.48 -2.15
CA LYS A 46 -4.17 -12.94 -1.36
C LYS A 46 -5.27 -11.85 -1.36
N ASP A 47 -5.82 -11.54 -0.18
CA ASP A 47 -6.89 -10.54 0.01
C ASP A 47 -6.35 -9.15 0.36
N VAL A 48 -5.08 -8.89 0.07
CA VAL A 48 -4.40 -7.62 0.37
C VAL A 48 -3.80 -7.03 -0.90
N VAL A 49 -3.94 -5.72 -1.05
CA VAL A 49 -3.26 -4.92 -2.08
C VAL A 49 -2.14 -4.13 -1.42
N TYR A 50 -0.91 -4.34 -1.86
CA TYR A 50 0.27 -3.58 -1.48
C TYR A 50 0.53 -2.54 -2.55
N TYR A 51 0.32 -1.27 -2.24
CA TYR A 51 0.26 -0.18 -3.22
C TYR A 51 1.34 0.86 -2.94
N VAL A 52 2.08 1.25 -3.98
CA VAL A 52 3.05 2.35 -3.93
C VAL A 52 2.34 3.65 -4.31
N GLU A 53 2.19 4.54 -3.34
CA GLU A 53 1.50 5.82 -3.49
C GLU A 53 2.20 6.73 -4.50
N ASN A 54 1.47 7.71 -5.04
CA ASN A 54 1.88 8.54 -6.17
C ASN A 54 3.27 9.20 -5.99
N ASP A 55 3.61 9.59 -4.77
CA ASP A 55 4.89 10.21 -4.40
C ASP A 55 6.09 9.25 -4.44
N LEU A 56 5.87 7.95 -4.69
CA LEU A 56 6.88 6.89 -4.66
C LEU A 56 7.65 6.82 -3.34
N ASN A 57 7.08 7.29 -2.24
CA ASN A 57 7.71 7.32 -0.92
C ASN A 57 6.93 6.55 0.13
N VAL A 58 5.69 6.21 -0.18
CA VAL A 58 4.78 5.51 0.72
C VAL A 58 4.34 4.19 0.11
N ILE A 59 4.35 3.14 0.95
CA ILE A 59 3.67 1.88 0.66
C ILE A 59 2.51 1.71 1.64
N THR A 60 1.34 1.42 1.10
CA THR A 60 0.13 1.12 1.86
C THR A 60 -0.28 -0.33 1.61
N ALA A 61 -0.85 -0.96 2.65
CA ALA A 61 -1.52 -2.24 2.50
C ALA A 61 -3.01 -2.06 2.77
N TYR A 62 -3.84 -2.44 1.80
CA TYR A 62 -5.29 -2.38 1.90
C TYR A 62 -5.89 -3.78 1.88
N GLN A 63 -6.90 -4.01 2.70
CA GLN A 63 -7.82 -5.13 2.45
C GLN A 63 -8.54 -4.93 1.11
N GLN A 64 -9.06 -6.00 0.52
CA GLN A 64 -9.85 -5.90 -0.71
C GLN A 64 -11.05 -4.92 -0.58
N SER A 65 -11.59 -4.76 0.63
CA SER A 65 -12.63 -3.77 0.95
C SER A 65 -12.17 -2.30 0.89
N GLY A 66 -10.88 -2.03 0.69
CA GLY A 66 -10.30 -0.69 0.75
C GLY A 66 -9.86 -0.25 2.14
N LYS A 67 -10.11 -1.05 3.19
CA LYS A 67 -9.67 -0.75 4.56
C LYS A 67 -8.14 -0.80 4.67
N LEU A 68 -7.52 0.28 5.15
CA LEU A 68 -6.09 0.35 5.41
C LEU A 68 -5.70 -0.63 6.53
N LYS A 69 -4.66 -1.43 6.28
CA LYS A 69 -4.03 -2.33 7.27
C LYS A 69 -2.82 -1.69 7.91
N TRP A 70 -1.93 -1.14 7.08
CA TRP A 70 -0.72 -0.45 7.52
C TRP A 70 -0.21 0.47 6.42
N LYS A 71 0.63 1.43 6.81
CA LYS A 71 1.31 2.38 5.94
C LYS A 71 2.78 2.48 6.38
N VAL A 72 3.69 2.47 5.42
CA VAL A 72 5.11 2.72 5.63
C VAL A 72 5.50 3.95 4.80
N ASN A 73 6.03 4.97 5.47
CA ASN A 73 6.62 6.14 4.84
C ASN A 73 8.14 6.06 4.95
N PHE A 74 8.83 6.04 3.81
CA PHE A 74 10.28 5.93 3.76
C PHE A 74 10.98 7.27 4.05
N THR A 75 10.35 8.42 3.84
CA THR A 75 11.02 9.73 4.03
C THR A 75 11.30 10.05 5.50
N GLU A 76 10.44 9.59 6.41
CA GLU A 76 10.56 9.83 7.85
C GLU A 76 11.64 8.98 8.53
N LYS A 77 12.21 8.00 7.81
CA LYS A 77 13.07 6.97 8.40
C LYS A 77 14.56 7.17 8.13
N PHE A 78 14.96 8.17 7.34
CA PHE A 78 16.37 8.38 6.99
C PHE A 78 16.81 9.83 7.22
N THR A 79 17.79 9.99 8.11
CA THR A 79 18.43 11.27 8.46
C THR A 79 19.79 11.48 7.79
N SER A 80 20.33 10.48 7.09
CA SER A 80 21.63 10.56 6.42
C SER A 80 21.57 11.18 5.02
N GLU A 81 22.74 11.64 4.56
CA GLU A 81 22.96 12.10 3.18
C GLU A 81 22.66 10.95 2.21
N VAL A 82 21.58 11.10 1.44
CA VAL A 82 21.14 10.09 0.48
C VAL A 82 21.75 10.42 -0.88
N ILE A 83 22.42 9.47 -1.50
CA ILE A 83 22.90 9.62 -2.88
C ILE A 83 21.76 9.28 -3.85
N GLY A 84 21.23 10.30 -4.51
CA GLY A 84 20.20 10.18 -5.54
C GLY A 84 18.77 10.47 -5.06
N GLU A 85 17.80 10.28 -5.95
CA GLU A 85 16.41 10.62 -5.68
C GLU A 85 15.76 9.66 -4.68
N ARG A 86 15.13 10.24 -3.65
CA ARG A 86 14.35 9.57 -2.60
C ARG A 86 13.02 9.07 -3.16
N LYS A 87 13.06 7.86 -3.70
CA LYS A 87 11.89 7.15 -4.22
C LYS A 87 12.08 5.65 -4.21
N ILE A 88 10.97 4.94 -4.11
CA ILE A 88 10.84 3.50 -4.28
C ILE A 88 11.00 3.19 -5.77
N ARG A 89 11.89 2.25 -6.07
CA ARG A 89 12.25 1.89 -7.46
C ARG A 89 11.80 0.49 -7.84
N TYR A 90 11.77 -0.40 -6.85
CA TYR A 90 11.39 -1.79 -7.05
C TYR A 90 10.70 -2.33 -5.81
N ILE A 91 9.70 -3.19 -6.02
CA ILE A 91 9.12 -4.02 -4.98
C ILE A 91 8.96 -5.47 -5.46
N ASN A 92 9.12 -6.42 -4.54
CA ASN A 92 8.88 -7.84 -4.77
C ASN A 92 8.29 -8.50 -3.54
N ILE A 93 7.30 -9.37 -3.73
CA ILE A 93 6.74 -10.22 -2.68
C ILE A 93 7.42 -11.58 -2.72
N ASP A 94 8.13 -11.91 -1.64
CA ASP A 94 8.57 -13.27 -1.33
C ASP A 94 8.01 -13.70 0.03
N LYS A 95 7.34 -14.86 0.06
CA LYS A 95 6.68 -15.44 1.24
C LYS A 95 5.80 -14.45 2.02
N ASP A 96 6.29 -13.99 3.17
CA ASP A 96 5.67 -13.09 4.14
C ASP A 96 6.33 -11.69 4.18
N LYS A 97 7.20 -11.39 3.21
CA LYS A 97 7.95 -10.13 3.11
C LYS A 97 7.67 -9.41 1.79
N LEU A 98 7.73 -8.08 1.86
CA LEU A 98 7.86 -7.20 0.71
C LEU A 98 9.29 -6.68 0.68
N HIS A 99 10.08 -7.12 -0.28
CA HIS A 99 11.39 -6.55 -0.57
C HIS A 99 11.20 -5.22 -1.29
N VAL A 100 11.92 -4.20 -0.87
CA VAL A 100 11.82 -2.85 -1.43
C VAL A 100 13.21 -2.33 -1.70
N THR A 101 13.43 -1.85 -2.93
CA THR A 101 14.58 -1.01 -3.26
C THR A 101 14.14 0.44 -3.21
N TYR A 102 14.78 1.21 -2.35
CA TYR A 102 14.56 2.63 -2.16
C TYR A 102 15.87 3.37 -2.41
N THR A 103 15.79 4.59 -2.96
CA THR A 103 16.97 5.35 -3.43
C THR A 103 17.81 4.53 -4.42
N LYS A 104 19.11 4.86 -4.59
CA LYS A 104 19.96 4.19 -5.57
C LYS A 104 20.20 2.72 -5.25
N HIS A 105 20.38 2.38 -3.97
CA HIS A 105 20.84 1.06 -3.57
C HIS A 105 20.45 0.69 -2.13
N ASP A 106 19.45 1.33 -1.52
CA ASP A 106 19.01 0.94 -0.18
C ASP A 106 17.97 -0.18 -0.24
N TYR A 107 18.20 -1.25 0.51
CA TYR A 107 17.39 -2.46 0.52
C TYR A 107 16.63 -2.60 1.84
N PHE A 108 15.33 -2.88 1.71
CA PHE A 108 14.42 -3.02 2.84
C PHE A 108 13.55 -4.26 2.71
N GLU A 109 13.07 -4.70 3.85
CA GLU A 109 11.99 -5.67 3.97
C GLU A 109 10.85 -5.08 4.79
N ILE A 110 9.63 -5.27 4.32
CA ILE A 110 8.42 -4.99 5.10
C ILE A 110 7.72 -6.30 5.40
N ASP A 111 7.42 -6.55 6.67
CA ASP A 111 6.56 -7.64 7.08
C ASP A 111 5.12 -7.42 6.54
N LEU A 112 4.64 -8.33 5.69
CA LEU A 112 3.36 -8.17 4.99
C LEU A 112 2.15 -8.08 5.92
N LYS A 113 2.24 -8.64 7.13
CA LYS A 113 1.15 -8.67 8.10
C LYS A 113 1.11 -7.39 8.93
N THR A 114 2.26 -6.92 9.39
CA THR A 114 2.39 -5.86 10.40
C THR A 114 2.80 -4.50 9.84
N GLY A 115 3.37 -4.47 8.63
CA GLY A 115 3.98 -3.26 8.09
C GLY A 115 5.31 -2.89 8.76
N LYS A 116 5.87 -3.79 9.59
CA LYS A 116 7.17 -3.55 10.24
C LYS A 116 8.26 -3.52 9.18
N LEU A 117 8.94 -2.37 9.09
CA LEU A 117 10.05 -2.11 8.19
C LEU A 117 11.37 -2.56 8.83
N PHE A 118 12.20 -3.23 8.04
CA PHE A 118 13.56 -3.62 8.37
C PHE A 118 14.50 -3.11 7.29
N TYR A 119 15.57 -2.46 7.72
CA TYR A 119 16.68 -2.11 6.83
C TYR A 119 17.60 -3.32 6.69
N TRP A 120 17.88 -3.72 5.46
CA TRP A 120 18.71 -4.88 5.16
C TRP A 120 20.15 -4.49 4.86
N GLY A 121 20.34 -3.37 4.16
CA GLY A 121 21.66 -2.84 3.83
C GLY A 121 21.60 -1.93 2.61
N SER A 122 22.77 -1.46 2.19
CA SER A 122 22.98 -0.67 0.98
C SER A 122 24.20 -1.17 0.24
N ASP A 123 24.23 -1.00 -1.08
CA ASP A 123 25.44 -1.19 -1.90
C ASP A 123 26.07 0.14 -2.36
#